data_AF-A0A957G201-F1
#
_entry.id   AF-A0A957G201-F1
#
_cell.length_a   1.000
_cell.length_b   1.000
_cell.length_c   1.000
_cell.angle_alpha   90.00
_cell.angle_beta   90.00
_cell.angle_gamma   90.00
#
_symmetry.space_group_name_H-M   'P 1'
#
loop_
_entity.id
_entity.type
_entity.pdbx_description
1 polymer ?
#
loop_
_entity_poly.entity_id
_entity_poly.type
_entity_poly.pdbx_seq_one_letter_code
_entity_poly.pdbx_strand_id
1 'polypeptide(L)'
;MKFRILKYVLLLAAFLLAGCRWTGNSRGPTPPQVTPTLAGPIIVPTIAAVAPSAIPATAVSPTSRPNEETVEPGITATAVAAEAVVANEPSRIEFPAGATTGTYTGNLDPYSARQYIFWAQAGQMVHITLHSTQESAGFSFYGIVDGQPLKRVENEVATWDDMLRFTQDFVLTVQTREFAEEYTLTLTIEPLPGATDLEIWPIVDASTGYIVGGTDNAGNWLPAEAALAPLDAGLLMQAYDDYFLQDLVTARVNPQQSPVCAQPLAAIDGEPELGEALLISGRWNSMPRLPFYGVNPEPYVSIVRAELLAAGLVDPVVNIESVTLVDLEGDGIDETIVVAQHVDVSNPAVAEDDYVLVLLRKIVNGAVVNLPLHADFYASANDLTYPSQYALQMVRDLNGDGVLDIVLRGERYEGRSLEIFSVDGDNSYLALRADCQP
;
A
#
# COMPACT_ATOMS: atom_id res chain seq x y z
N MET A 1 -32.82 10.70 -40.21
CA MET A 1 -33.52 10.49 -41.50
C MET A 1 -32.54 10.73 -42.65
N LYS A 2 -32.17 9.67 -43.39
CA LYS A 2 -31.42 9.63 -44.69
C LYS A 2 -30.12 10.47 -44.81
N PHE A 3 -28.95 9.84 -44.75
CA PHE A 3 -28.19 9.26 -45.89
C PHE A 3 -27.73 10.23 -47.01
N ARG A 4 -26.41 10.33 -47.20
CA ARG A 4 -25.77 10.13 -48.51
C ARG A 4 -24.28 9.76 -48.36
N ILE A 5 -23.92 8.61 -48.92
CA ILE A 5 -22.56 8.05 -48.92
C ILE A 5 -22.01 8.13 -50.35
N LEU A 6 -20.68 8.08 -50.44
CA LEU A 6 -19.89 7.47 -51.52
C LEU A 6 -19.60 8.32 -52.76
N LYS A 7 -18.30 8.51 -53.02
CA LYS A 7 -17.77 8.55 -54.39
C LYS A 7 -16.29 8.14 -54.47
N TYR A 8 -16.09 7.03 -55.19
CA TYR A 8 -14.87 6.51 -55.82
C TYR A 8 -13.99 5.50 -55.07
N VAL A 9 -13.44 4.60 -55.90
CA VAL A 9 -13.04 3.22 -55.65
C VAL A 9 -11.70 2.97 -56.34
N LEU A 10 -10.93 2.01 -55.79
CA LEU A 10 -9.69 1.44 -56.32
C LEU A 10 -9.55 1.40 -57.86
N LEU A 11 -8.29 1.52 -58.31
CA LEU A 11 -7.75 0.72 -59.41
C LEU A 11 -6.29 0.31 -59.11
N LEU A 12 -5.84 -0.78 -59.73
CA LEU A 12 -4.76 -1.67 -59.26
C LEU A 12 -3.50 -1.67 -60.14
N ALA A 13 -2.36 -2.07 -59.54
CA ALA A 13 -1.19 -2.74 -60.16
C ALA A 13 -0.35 -1.97 -61.22
N ALA A 14 0.91 -2.36 -61.55
CA ALA A 14 2.03 -3.01 -60.83
C ALA A 14 3.28 -3.01 -61.76
N PHE A 15 4.47 -3.38 -61.23
CA PHE A 15 5.74 -3.66 -61.94
C PHE A 15 6.46 -2.45 -62.59
N LEU A 16 7.75 -2.17 -62.29
CA LEU A 16 8.90 -3.01 -62.64
C LEU A 16 10.17 -2.71 -61.79
N LEU A 17 11.15 -3.62 -61.86
CA LEU A 17 12.39 -3.62 -61.06
C LEU A 17 13.49 -2.70 -61.63
N ALA A 18 14.25 -2.05 -60.73
CA ALA A 18 15.64 -1.65 -60.96
C ALA A 18 16.40 -1.69 -59.63
N GLY A 19 17.45 -2.50 -59.53
CA GLY A 19 18.22 -2.65 -58.28
C GLY A 19 19.40 -1.69 -58.21
N CYS A 20 19.75 -1.28 -56.98
CA CYS A 20 21.08 -0.76 -56.66
C CYS A 20 21.66 -1.56 -55.50
N ARG A 21 22.85 -2.14 -55.72
CA ARG A 21 23.66 -2.76 -54.67
C ARG A 21 24.22 -1.67 -53.78
N TRP A 22 24.05 -1.78 -52.46
CA TRP A 22 24.78 -0.95 -51.51
C TRP A 22 25.72 -1.82 -50.68
N THR A 23 27.01 -1.62 -50.91
CA THR A 23 28.11 -2.21 -50.16
C THR A 23 28.87 -1.07 -49.51
N GLY A 24 28.89 -1.03 -48.17
CA GLY A 24 29.46 0.09 -47.42
C GLY A 24 29.51 -0.22 -45.93
N ASN A 25 30.63 -0.78 -45.47
CA ASN A 25 30.91 -0.92 -44.04
C ASN A 25 31.10 0.46 -43.40
N SER A 26 30.33 0.75 -42.35
CA SER A 26 30.67 1.79 -41.38
C SER A 26 30.29 1.32 -39.98
N ARG A 27 31.22 0.61 -39.32
CA ARG A 27 31.15 0.38 -37.87
C ARG A 27 31.27 1.74 -37.18
N GLY A 28 30.25 2.14 -36.43
CA GLY A 28 30.38 3.23 -35.46
C GLY A 28 31.37 2.84 -34.34
N PRO A 29 31.97 3.82 -33.64
CA PRO A 29 32.87 3.55 -32.53
C PRO A 29 32.10 2.85 -31.40
N THR A 30 32.67 1.75 -30.90
CA THR A 30 32.14 1.01 -29.76
C THR A 30 32.25 1.87 -28.50
N PRO A 31 31.20 1.97 -27.65
CA PRO A 31 31.34 2.59 -26.34
C PRO A 31 32.41 1.85 -25.51
N PRO A 32 33.18 2.55 -24.65
CA PRO A 32 34.15 1.88 -23.79
C PRO A 32 33.44 0.94 -22.83
N GLN A 33 33.83 -0.35 -22.83
CA GLN A 33 33.35 -1.29 -21.81
C GLN A 33 33.90 -0.87 -20.45
N VAL A 34 33.02 -0.40 -19.56
CA VAL A 34 33.35 -0.22 -18.15
C VAL A 34 33.53 -1.62 -17.55
N THR A 35 34.74 -1.94 -17.12
CA THR A 35 35.01 -3.22 -16.43
C THR A 35 34.48 -3.08 -15.01
N PRO A 36 33.48 -3.89 -14.57
CA PRO A 36 33.07 -3.86 -13.17
C PRO A 36 34.24 -4.32 -12.30
N THR A 37 34.74 -3.40 -11.48
CA THR A 37 35.70 -3.76 -10.43
C THR A 37 34.94 -4.54 -9.37
N LEU A 38 35.41 -5.73 -9.01
CA LEU A 38 34.78 -6.50 -7.92
C LEU A 38 34.77 -5.67 -6.64
N ALA A 39 33.58 -5.26 -6.20
CA ALA A 39 33.36 -4.89 -4.82
C ALA A 39 33.63 -6.13 -3.94
N GLY A 40 34.32 -5.93 -2.82
CA GLY A 40 34.58 -7.00 -1.86
C GLY A 40 33.30 -7.54 -1.21
N PRO A 41 33.36 -8.70 -0.53
CA PRO A 41 32.19 -9.29 0.11
C PRO A 41 31.55 -8.32 1.11
N ILE A 42 30.25 -8.06 0.94
CA ILE A 42 29.45 -7.34 1.91
C ILE A 42 29.27 -8.25 3.12
N ILE A 43 29.78 -7.83 4.27
CA ILE A 43 29.57 -8.54 5.54
C ILE A 43 28.14 -8.24 6.00
N VAL A 44 27.26 -9.24 5.87
CA VAL A 44 25.96 -9.24 6.56
C VAL A 44 26.23 -9.31 8.07
N PRO A 45 25.70 -8.40 8.90
CA PRO A 45 25.88 -8.48 10.34
C PRO A 45 25.12 -9.68 10.90
N THR A 46 25.83 -10.74 11.25
CA THR A 46 25.26 -11.83 12.06
C THR A 46 24.93 -11.28 13.44
N ILE A 47 23.65 -11.13 13.76
CA ILE A 47 23.20 -10.84 15.13
C ILE A 47 23.50 -12.07 15.98
N ALA A 48 24.60 -12.03 16.74
CA ALA A 48 24.92 -13.08 17.68
C ALA A 48 23.93 -13.03 18.86
N ALA A 49 23.25 -14.16 19.12
CA ALA A 49 22.34 -14.28 20.24
C ALA A 49 23.05 -13.99 21.57
N VAL A 50 22.60 -12.95 22.28
CA VAL A 50 23.13 -12.58 23.59
C VAL A 50 22.57 -13.55 24.62
N ALA A 51 23.42 -14.43 25.15
CA ALA A 51 23.06 -15.30 26.27
C ALA A 51 22.78 -14.44 27.53
N PRO A 52 21.71 -14.72 28.29
CA PRO A 52 21.38 -13.94 29.48
C PRO A 52 22.43 -14.14 30.57
N SER A 53 23.14 -13.07 30.92
CA SER A 53 24.07 -13.08 32.06
C SER A 53 23.30 -13.05 33.38
N ALA A 54 23.50 -14.09 34.20
CA ALA A 54 22.89 -14.19 35.51
C ALA A 54 23.44 -13.12 36.48
N ILE A 55 22.54 -12.35 37.08
CA ILE A 55 22.87 -11.39 38.15
C ILE A 55 22.96 -12.16 39.48
N PRO A 56 24.04 -12.00 40.28
CA PRO A 56 24.13 -12.64 41.59
C PRO A 56 23.20 -11.95 42.60
N ALA A 57 22.31 -12.72 43.21
CA ALA A 57 21.41 -12.23 44.25
C ALA A 57 22.18 -11.82 45.51
N THR A 58 22.00 -10.57 45.96
CA THR A 58 22.42 -10.12 47.29
C THR A 58 21.17 -9.65 48.05
N ALA A 59 20.89 -10.29 49.18
CA ALA A 59 19.67 -10.06 49.95
C ALA A 59 19.88 -9.07 51.10
N VAL A 60 18.94 -8.13 51.29
CA VAL A 60 18.64 -7.51 52.60
C VAL A 60 17.13 -7.28 52.70
N SER A 61 16.56 -7.51 53.88
CA SER A 61 15.11 -7.43 54.19
C SER A 61 14.70 -6.08 54.83
N PRO A 62 13.39 -5.77 54.99
CA PRO A 62 12.87 -4.40 55.12
C PRO A 62 12.63 -3.90 56.57
N THR A 63 12.50 -2.57 56.74
CA THR A 63 11.89 -1.76 57.84
C THR A 63 12.18 -0.27 57.53
N SER A 64 11.32 0.75 57.64
CA SER A 64 9.90 0.91 58.01
C SER A 64 9.30 2.23 57.46
N ARG A 65 7.97 2.35 57.40
CA ARG A 65 7.20 3.63 57.38
C ARG A 65 6.71 3.96 58.81
N PRO A 66 6.15 5.15 59.13
CA PRO A 66 6.03 6.39 58.34
C PRO A 66 6.51 7.66 59.07
N ASN A 67 6.44 8.82 58.42
CA ASN A 67 5.87 10.03 59.03
C ASN A 67 5.48 11.06 57.96
N GLU A 68 4.52 11.91 58.33
CA GLU A 68 3.88 12.96 57.54
C GLU A 68 4.13 14.28 58.26
N GLU A 69 4.73 15.28 57.60
CA GLU A 69 4.73 16.67 58.09
C GLU A 69 4.92 17.68 56.95
N THR A 70 4.25 18.82 57.06
CA THR A 70 4.00 19.79 55.97
C THR A 70 4.69 21.12 56.25
N VAL A 71 5.67 21.54 55.44
CA VAL A 71 6.19 22.93 55.42
C VAL A 71 6.68 23.33 54.02
N GLU A 72 6.17 24.46 53.52
CA GLU A 72 6.71 25.29 52.43
C GLU A 72 7.28 26.61 53.04
N PRO A 73 8.01 27.49 52.32
CA PRO A 73 8.57 27.37 50.97
C PRO A 73 10.05 27.84 50.82
N GLY A 74 10.61 27.64 49.62
CA GLY A 74 11.54 28.60 49.01
C GLY A 74 13.05 28.33 49.11
N ILE A 75 13.62 27.76 48.04
CA ILE A 75 14.99 28.09 47.58
C ILE A 75 14.97 28.27 46.05
N THR A 76 15.54 29.38 45.60
CA THR A 76 15.67 29.74 44.18
C THR A 76 16.64 28.79 43.46
N ALA A 77 16.16 28.02 42.49
CA ALA A 77 16.98 27.21 41.60
C ALA A 77 16.96 27.79 40.17
N THR A 78 17.98 28.58 39.84
CA THR A 78 18.20 29.08 38.48
C THR A 78 18.67 27.95 37.56
N ALA A 79 17.73 27.33 36.84
CA ALA A 79 18.05 26.41 35.75
C ALA A 79 18.18 27.18 34.43
N VAL A 80 19.38 27.68 34.14
CA VAL A 80 19.74 28.21 32.81
C VAL A 80 20.52 27.15 32.06
N ALA A 81 19.81 26.42 31.19
CA ALA A 81 20.32 25.78 29.98
C ALA A 81 19.10 25.23 29.21
N ALA A 82 18.29 26.12 28.63
CA ALA A 82 17.38 25.70 27.58
C ALA A 82 18.25 25.31 26.37
N GLU A 83 18.25 24.03 26.04
CA GLU A 83 18.95 23.50 24.88
C GLU A 83 18.35 24.16 23.63
N ALA A 84 19.20 24.76 22.78
CA ALA A 84 18.75 25.49 21.61
C ALA A 84 18.23 24.49 20.57
N VAL A 85 16.91 24.28 20.56
CA VAL A 85 16.23 23.39 19.62
C VAL A 85 16.54 23.83 18.19
N VAL A 86 16.96 22.87 17.36
CA VAL A 86 17.41 23.10 15.99
C VAL A 86 16.24 23.64 15.15
N ALA A 87 16.36 24.87 14.66
CA ALA A 87 15.29 25.62 14.00
C ALA A 87 14.99 25.17 12.54
N ASN A 88 15.16 23.89 12.22
CA ASN A 88 15.00 23.34 10.85
C ASN A 88 14.38 21.93 10.78
N GLU A 89 14.04 21.28 11.89
CA GLU A 89 13.31 20.00 11.86
C GLU A 89 11.82 20.24 11.53
N PRO A 90 11.20 19.51 10.58
CA PRO A 90 9.77 19.63 10.30
C PRO A 90 8.91 19.23 11.50
N SER A 91 7.86 20.00 11.80
CA SER A 91 6.94 19.70 12.90
C SER A 91 5.83 18.76 12.45
N ARG A 92 5.75 17.54 13.02
CA ARG A 92 4.61 16.66 12.74
C ARG A 92 3.31 17.25 13.30
N ILE A 93 2.27 17.23 12.48
CA ILE A 93 0.89 17.55 12.83
C ILE A 93 0.20 16.25 13.25
N GLU A 94 -0.35 16.26 14.46
CA GLU A 94 -1.21 15.21 14.99
C GLU A 94 -2.50 15.87 15.51
N PHE A 95 -3.65 15.28 15.22
CA PHE A 95 -4.92 15.76 15.74
C PHE A 95 -5.29 15.02 17.04
N PRO A 96 -5.94 15.69 18.01
CA PRO A 96 -6.60 15.02 19.12
C PRO A 96 -7.56 13.94 18.62
N ALA A 97 -7.78 12.89 19.41
CA ALA A 97 -8.68 11.79 19.06
C ALA A 97 -10.09 12.33 18.69
N GLY A 98 -10.56 12.00 17.48
CA GLY A 98 -11.85 12.45 16.93
C GLY A 98 -11.86 13.87 16.36
N ALA A 99 -10.76 14.62 16.41
CA ALA A 99 -10.64 15.91 15.73
C ALA A 99 -10.16 15.74 14.29
N THR A 100 -10.75 16.51 13.38
CA THR A 100 -10.40 16.58 11.96
C THR A 100 -9.70 17.88 11.58
N THR A 101 -9.57 18.83 12.52
CA THR A 101 -9.00 20.17 12.30
C THR A 101 -7.98 20.50 13.37
N GLY A 102 -6.87 21.12 12.97
CA GLY A 102 -5.89 21.74 13.86
C GLY A 102 -5.53 23.15 13.41
N THR A 103 -5.15 24.00 14.37
CA THR A 103 -4.69 25.37 14.14
C THR A 103 -3.30 25.56 14.74
N TYR A 104 -2.37 26.02 13.91
CA TYR A 104 -0.94 26.12 14.20
C TYR A 104 -0.49 27.56 13.98
N THR A 105 0.08 28.17 15.01
CA THR A 105 0.61 29.54 14.94
C THR A 105 2.13 29.53 14.86
N GLY A 106 2.70 30.58 14.27
CA GLY A 106 4.14 30.74 14.21
C GLY A 106 4.56 32.15 13.84
N ASN A 107 5.84 32.42 14.07
CA ASN A 107 6.54 33.63 13.62
C ASN A 107 7.53 33.23 12.54
N LEU A 108 7.63 34.05 11.50
CA LEU A 108 8.63 33.94 10.44
C LEU A 108 9.48 35.21 10.43
N ASP A 109 10.79 35.04 10.37
CA ASP A 109 11.74 36.09 9.98
C ASP A 109 11.72 36.28 8.44
N PRO A 110 12.22 37.42 7.91
CA PRO A 110 12.34 37.62 6.47
C PRO A 110 13.12 36.49 5.78
N TYR A 111 12.62 36.03 4.63
CA TYR A 111 13.16 34.90 3.84
C TYR A 111 13.22 33.56 4.60
N SER A 112 12.52 33.41 5.73
CA SER A 112 12.44 32.15 6.47
C SER A 112 11.21 31.32 6.09
N ALA A 113 11.26 30.04 6.48
CA ALA A 113 10.19 29.07 6.29
C ALA A 113 10.00 28.22 7.55
N ARG A 114 8.79 27.69 7.75
CA ARG A 114 8.52 26.61 8.70
C ARG A 114 7.87 25.44 7.97
N GLN A 115 8.34 24.24 8.27
CA GLN A 115 7.84 23.00 7.69
C GLN A 115 6.99 22.23 8.69
N TYR A 116 5.91 21.66 8.18
CA TYR A 116 5.04 20.73 8.86
C TYR A 116 4.97 19.43 8.07
N ILE A 117 4.81 18.31 8.76
CA ILE A 117 4.48 17.01 8.15
C ILE A 117 3.11 16.60 8.65
N PHE A 118 2.18 16.25 7.76
CA PHE A 118 0.92 15.63 8.13
C PHE A 118 0.69 14.38 7.29
N TRP A 119 0.13 13.35 7.90
CA TRP A 119 -0.30 12.15 7.20
C TRP A 119 -1.75 12.31 6.77
N ALA A 120 -2.10 11.81 5.58
CA ALA A 120 -3.48 11.75 5.10
C ALA A 120 -3.68 10.61 4.08
N GLN A 121 -4.93 10.14 3.95
CA GLN A 121 -5.31 9.11 2.97
C GLN A 121 -5.73 9.69 1.63
N ALA A 122 -5.48 8.88 0.60
CA ALA A 122 -6.17 9.00 -0.67
C ALA A 122 -7.69 8.90 -0.44
N GLY A 123 -8.43 9.90 -0.91
CA GLY A 123 -9.87 10.07 -0.73
C GLY A 123 -10.28 11.12 0.30
N GLN A 124 -9.38 11.59 1.17
CA GLN A 124 -9.74 12.65 2.11
C GLN A 124 -9.74 14.02 1.41
N MET A 125 -10.81 14.79 1.59
CA MET A 125 -10.81 16.23 1.31
C MET A 125 -9.93 16.91 2.35
N VAL A 126 -9.00 17.76 1.89
CA VAL A 126 -8.15 18.54 2.78
C VAL A 126 -8.38 20.03 2.53
N HIS A 127 -8.57 20.78 3.62
CA HIS A 127 -8.73 22.22 3.62
C HIS A 127 -7.57 22.86 4.36
N ILE A 128 -6.79 23.67 3.65
CA ILE A 128 -5.68 24.43 4.23
C ILE A 128 -5.99 25.90 4.06
N THR A 129 -5.93 26.65 5.17
CA THR A 129 -6.05 28.11 5.17
C THR A 129 -4.89 28.72 5.92
N LEU A 130 -4.21 29.67 5.31
CA LEU A 130 -3.15 30.48 5.91
C LEU A 130 -3.63 31.93 6.05
N HIS A 131 -3.46 32.49 7.24
CA HIS A 131 -3.60 33.92 7.50
C HIS A 131 -2.28 34.45 8.04
N SER A 132 -1.85 35.63 7.60
CA SER A 132 -0.59 36.24 8.07
C SER A 132 -0.75 37.74 8.32
N THR A 133 0.01 38.29 9.28
CA THR A 133 -0.21 39.66 9.75
C THR A 133 -0.05 40.74 8.68
N GLN A 134 0.71 40.46 7.61
CA GLN A 134 0.89 41.37 6.46
C GLN A 134 0.22 40.85 5.18
N GLU A 135 -0.46 39.69 5.25
CA GLU A 135 -0.97 38.91 4.11
C GLU A 135 0.10 38.69 3.01
N SER A 136 1.37 38.51 3.42
CA SER A 136 2.51 38.27 2.52
C SER A 136 3.12 36.87 2.62
N ALA A 137 2.75 36.08 3.63
CA ALA A 137 3.16 34.68 3.74
C ALA A 137 2.38 33.81 2.75
N GLY A 138 3.06 32.85 2.15
CA GLY A 138 2.45 31.82 1.30
C GLY A 138 2.82 30.43 1.77
N PHE A 139 2.18 29.41 1.18
CA PHE A 139 2.56 28.02 1.44
C PHE A 139 2.65 27.19 0.16
N SER A 140 3.46 26.14 0.25
CA SER A 140 3.53 25.05 -0.72
C SER A 140 3.38 23.72 0.02
N PHE A 141 2.91 22.68 -0.68
CA PHE A 141 2.99 21.33 -0.14
C PHE A 141 3.05 20.26 -1.24
N TYR A 142 3.63 19.11 -0.88
CA TYR A 142 3.87 17.98 -1.77
C TYR A 142 3.86 16.66 -0.99
N GLY A 143 3.62 15.54 -1.68
CA GLY A 143 3.69 14.20 -1.11
C GLY A 143 5.12 13.66 -1.04
N ILE A 144 5.47 12.94 0.04
CA ILE A 144 6.84 12.42 0.23
C ILE A 144 7.14 11.23 -0.68
N VAL A 145 6.18 10.33 -0.89
CA VAL A 145 6.36 9.05 -1.61
C VAL A 145 6.32 9.26 -3.12
N ASP A 146 5.35 10.05 -3.61
CA ASP A 146 5.15 10.32 -5.03
C ASP A 146 5.92 11.57 -5.54
N GLY A 147 6.45 12.38 -4.63
CA GLY A 147 7.11 13.65 -4.90
C GLY A 147 6.21 14.72 -5.52
N GLN A 148 4.88 14.53 -5.55
CA GLN A 148 3.98 15.37 -6.36
C GLN A 148 3.68 16.72 -5.69
N PRO A 149 4.00 17.86 -6.34
CA PRO A 149 3.70 19.18 -5.81
C PRO A 149 2.23 19.55 -6.02
N LEU A 150 1.43 19.42 -4.97
CA LEU A 150 -0.01 19.75 -4.97
C LEU A 150 -0.26 21.27 -4.93
N LYS A 151 0.61 22.02 -4.25
CA LYS A 151 0.58 23.49 -4.27
C LYS A 151 1.98 24.07 -4.29
N ARG A 152 2.17 25.12 -5.08
CA ARG A 152 3.38 25.96 -5.12
C ARG A 152 3.10 27.33 -4.50
N VAL A 153 4.11 27.93 -3.89
CA VAL A 153 3.99 29.25 -3.22
C VAL A 153 3.69 30.38 -4.22
N GLU A 154 4.11 30.20 -5.49
CA GLU A 154 3.82 31.10 -6.60
C GLU A 154 2.33 31.16 -6.98
N ASN A 155 1.49 30.27 -6.46
CA ASN A 155 0.06 30.28 -6.76
C ASN A 155 -0.72 31.37 -5.97
N GLU A 156 -0.04 32.10 -5.06
CA GLU A 156 -0.46 33.31 -4.30
C GLU A 156 -1.76 33.25 -3.47
N VAL A 157 -2.69 32.34 -3.75
CA VAL A 157 -3.90 32.09 -2.97
C VAL A 157 -3.50 31.44 -1.64
N ALA A 158 -3.88 32.06 -0.52
CA ALA A 158 -3.56 31.58 0.83
C ALA A 158 -4.44 30.38 1.30
N THR A 159 -5.10 29.67 0.38
CA THR A 159 -5.91 28.48 0.66
C THR A 159 -5.60 27.31 -0.29
N TRP A 160 -6.06 26.12 0.08
CA TRP A 160 -6.18 24.92 -0.77
C TRP A 160 -7.36 24.07 -0.26
N ASP A 161 -8.14 23.50 -1.16
CA ASP A 161 -9.42 22.81 -0.92
C ASP A 161 -9.61 21.83 -2.10
N ASP A 162 -9.24 20.55 -1.89
CA ASP A 162 -9.37 19.47 -2.88
C ASP A 162 -9.24 18.08 -2.21
N MET A 163 -9.49 17.02 -2.98
CA MET A 163 -9.34 15.63 -2.55
C MET A 163 -7.91 15.12 -2.80
N LEU A 164 -7.28 14.57 -1.76
CA LEU A 164 -5.99 13.90 -1.91
C LEU A 164 -6.16 12.57 -2.65
N ARG A 165 -5.20 12.24 -3.52
CA ARG A 165 -5.24 11.02 -4.36
C ARG A 165 -4.26 9.93 -3.94
N PHE A 166 -3.34 10.22 -3.04
CA PHE A 166 -2.31 9.28 -2.55
C PHE A 166 -2.33 9.24 -1.02
N THR A 167 -2.17 8.04 -0.45
CA THR A 167 -2.04 7.85 1.00
C THR A 167 -0.58 7.93 1.39
N GLN A 168 -0.19 8.97 2.12
CA GLN A 168 1.21 9.25 2.46
C GLN A 168 1.33 10.37 3.51
N ASP A 169 2.57 10.60 3.96
CA ASP A 169 2.95 11.89 4.55
C ASP A 169 3.08 12.98 3.48
N PHE A 170 2.65 14.18 3.83
CA PHE A 170 2.77 15.40 3.05
C PHE A 170 3.60 16.44 3.79
N VAL A 171 4.53 17.10 3.09
CA VAL A 171 5.34 18.20 3.65
C VAL A 171 4.71 19.53 3.25
N LEU A 172 4.22 20.28 4.24
CA LEU A 172 3.67 21.63 4.08
C LEU A 172 4.69 22.66 4.54
N THR A 173 5.11 23.55 3.65
CA THR A 173 6.06 24.63 3.94
C THR A 173 5.34 25.98 3.91
N VAL A 174 5.23 26.64 5.07
CA VAL A 174 4.81 28.05 5.18
C VAL A 174 6.05 28.92 5.11
N GLN A 175 6.05 29.97 4.29
CA GLN A 175 7.22 30.82 4.09
C GLN A 175 6.84 32.28 3.78
N THR A 176 7.71 33.21 4.18
CA THR A 176 7.62 34.62 3.81
C THR A 176 8.82 35.04 2.96
N ARG A 177 8.73 36.21 2.33
CA ARG A 177 9.80 36.80 1.52
C ARG A 177 10.43 37.98 2.25
N GLU A 178 9.73 39.11 2.35
CA GLU A 178 10.38 40.39 2.68
C GLU A 178 10.21 40.84 4.14
N PHE A 179 9.16 40.39 4.83
CA PHE A 179 8.79 40.91 6.15
C PHE A 179 8.83 39.83 7.23
N ALA A 180 9.15 40.24 8.45
CA ALA A 180 8.87 39.43 9.63
C ALA A 180 7.37 39.48 9.89
N GLU A 181 6.72 38.33 10.07
CA GLU A 181 5.28 38.26 10.30
C GLU A 181 4.86 37.08 11.17
N GLU A 182 3.72 37.23 11.85
CA GLU A 182 3.05 36.13 12.51
C GLU A 182 2.04 35.50 11.54
N TYR A 183 1.85 34.19 11.63
CA TYR A 183 0.85 33.48 10.85
C TYR A 183 0.01 32.52 11.70
N THR A 184 -1.18 32.23 11.18
CA THR A 184 -2.07 31.16 11.64
C THR A 184 -2.35 30.25 10.45
N LEU A 185 -1.95 28.99 10.57
CA LEU A 185 -2.24 27.90 9.63
C LEU A 185 -3.36 27.05 10.21
N THR A 186 -4.47 26.90 9.50
CA THR A 186 -5.52 25.93 9.81
C THR A 186 -5.46 24.81 8.79
N LEU A 187 -5.39 23.57 9.27
CA LEU A 187 -5.47 22.35 8.46
C LEU A 187 -6.68 21.55 8.92
N THR A 188 -7.58 21.24 7.99
CA THR A 188 -8.67 20.26 8.17
C THR A 188 -8.44 19.10 7.21
N ILE A 189 -8.63 17.87 7.70
CA ILE A 189 -8.64 16.64 6.91
C ILE A 189 -9.99 15.97 7.18
N GLU A 190 -10.88 15.97 6.20
CA GLU A 190 -12.21 15.36 6.35
C GLU A 190 -12.12 13.82 6.43
N PRO A 191 -13.09 13.15 7.08
CA PRO A 191 -13.20 11.69 7.02
C PRO A 191 -13.34 11.20 5.57
N LEU A 192 -13.04 9.92 5.32
CA LEU A 192 -13.21 9.34 3.99
C LEU A 192 -14.67 9.44 3.50
N PRO A 193 -14.90 9.81 2.24
CA PRO A 193 -16.23 9.86 1.65
C PRO A 193 -16.78 8.43 1.48
N GLY A 194 -17.99 8.20 1.96
CA GLY A 194 -18.64 6.88 1.95
C GLY A 194 -20.03 6.94 2.59
N ALA A 195 -20.70 5.79 2.68
CA ALA A 195 -22.00 5.72 3.36
C ALA A 195 -21.84 5.87 4.88
N THR A 196 -22.74 6.64 5.49
CA THR A 196 -22.85 6.76 6.94
C THR A 196 -23.63 5.59 7.52
N ASP A 197 -23.03 4.92 8.51
CA ASP A 197 -23.66 3.93 9.39
C ASP A 197 -24.23 2.68 8.67
N LEU A 198 -23.35 1.99 7.93
CA LEU A 198 -23.61 0.61 7.51
C LEU A 198 -23.44 -0.38 8.68
N GLU A 199 -24.20 -1.46 8.66
CA GLU A 199 -23.99 -2.64 9.53
C GLU A 199 -22.93 -3.58 8.96
N ILE A 200 -22.86 -3.66 7.63
CA ILE A 200 -21.94 -4.48 6.83
C ILE A 200 -21.28 -3.57 5.80
N TRP A 201 -19.96 -3.63 5.69
CA TRP A 201 -19.13 -2.86 4.77
C TRP A 201 -18.66 -3.79 3.62
N PRO A 202 -19.29 -3.75 2.43
CA PRO A 202 -18.90 -4.60 1.30
C PRO A 202 -17.50 -4.30 0.77
N ILE A 203 -16.91 -5.32 0.14
CA ILE A 203 -15.68 -5.26 -0.66
C ILE A 203 -15.99 -5.86 -2.03
N VAL A 204 -15.57 -5.18 -3.11
CA VAL A 204 -15.81 -5.62 -4.50
C VAL A 204 -14.52 -5.53 -5.31
N ASP A 205 -14.18 -6.59 -6.04
CA ASP A 205 -13.12 -6.57 -7.06
C ASP A 205 -13.64 -5.84 -8.30
N ALA A 206 -13.06 -4.69 -8.65
CA ALA A 206 -13.52 -3.91 -9.80
C ALA A 206 -13.18 -4.58 -11.15
N SER A 207 -12.20 -5.48 -11.19
CA SER A 207 -11.72 -6.12 -12.43
C SER A 207 -12.68 -7.21 -12.94
N THR A 208 -13.36 -7.90 -12.02
CA THR A 208 -14.35 -8.95 -12.31
C THR A 208 -15.79 -8.52 -12.01
N GLY A 209 -15.96 -7.50 -11.18
CA GLY A 209 -17.23 -7.17 -10.54
C GLY A 209 -17.61 -8.13 -9.40
N TYR A 210 -16.75 -9.06 -8.96
CA TYR A 210 -17.10 -9.96 -7.86
C TYR A 210 -17.31 -9.18 -6.55
N ILE A 211 -18.47 -9.38 -5.94
CA ILE A 211 -18.71 -9.02 -4.54
C ILE A 211 -17.95 -10.06 -3.73
N VAL A 212 -16.88 -9.64 -3.06
CA VAL A 212 -15.95 -10.55 -2.37
C VAL A 212 -16.53 -11.02 -1.03
N GLY A 213 -17.27 -10.13 -0.39
CA GLY A 213 -17.75 -10.26 0.97
C GLY A 213 -17.82 -8.88 1.60
N GLY A 214 -17.64 -8.82 2.91
CA GLY A 214 -17.49 -7.59 3.66
C GLY A 214 -17.07 -7.84 5.10
N THR A 215 -17.05 -6.78 5.89
CA THR A 215 -16.85 -6.83 7.35
C THR A 215 -18.06 -6.24 8.07
N ASP A 216 -18.32 -6.65 9.31
CA ASP A 216 -19.26 -5.94 10.20
C ASP A 216 -18.56 -4.84 11.02
N ASN A 217 -19.33 -4.10 11.83
CA ASN A 217 -18.77 -3.06 12.71
C ASN A 217 -17.89 -3.58 13.87
N ALA A 218 -17.68 -4.88 13.97
CA ALA A 218 -16.79 -5.51 14.96
C ALA A 218 -15.58 -6.21 14.30
N GLY A 219 -15.36 -6.03 12.98
CA GLY A 219 -14.24 -6.61 12.26
C GLY A 219 -14.47 -8.06 11.77
N ASN A 220 -15.67 -8.61 11.92
CA ASN A 220 -15.94 -9.99 11.52
C ASN A 220 -16.13 -10.09 10.00
N TRP A 221 -15.39 -11.01 9.39
CA TRP A 221 -15.54 -11.35 7.98
C TRP A 221 -16.90 -11.97 7.66
N LEU A 222 -17.54 -11.46 6.61
CA LEU A 222 -18.86 -11.88 6.14
C LEU A 222 -18.81 -12.26 4.66
N PRO A 223 -19.46 -13.38 4.25
CA PRO A 223 -19.43 -13.85 2.87
C PRO A 223 -20.22 -12.94 1.92
N ALA A 224 -20.00 -13.12 0.61
CA ALA A 224 -20.59 -12.32 -0.46
C ALA A 224 -22.11 -12.14 -0.34
N GLU A 225 -22.85 -13.17 0.07
CA GLU A 225 -24.31 -13.14 0.22
C GLU A 225 -24.79 -12.16 1.32
N ALA A 226 -23.99 -11.96 2.37
CA ALA A 226 -24.29 -11.01 3.44
C ALA A 226 -24.04 -9.55 3.00
N ALA A 227 -23.07 -9.35 2.10
CA ALA A 227 -22.68 -8.05 1.57
C ALA A 227 -23.59 -7.50 0.44
N LEU A 228 -24.64 -8.24 0.05
CA LEU A 228 -25.55 -7.81 -1.02
C LEU A 228 -26.46 -6.64 -0.61
N ALA A 229 -27.04 -6.68 0.58
CA ALA A 229 -28.08 -5.73 0.99
C ALA A 229 -27.62 -4.25 1.02
N PRO A 230 -26.38 -3.91 1.45
CA PRO A 230 -25.87 -2.54 1.32
C PRO A 230 -25.73 -2.05 -0.13
N LEU A 231 -25.59 -2.97 -1.10
CA LEU A 231 -25.39 -2.66 -2.52
C LEU A 231 -26.71 -2.51 -3.31
N ASP A 232 -27.86 -2.96 -2.80
CA ASP A 232 -29.14 -2.97 -3.53
C ASP A 232 -29.57 -1.57 -4.04
N ALA A 233 -29.35 -0.52 -3.25
CA ALA A 233 -29.70 0.86 -3.59
C ALA A 233 -28.60 1.60 -4.40
N GLY A 234 -27.41 0.98 -4.52
CA GLY A 234 -26.18 1.65 -4.93
C GLY A 234 -25.44 2.24 -3.73
N LEU A 235 -24.21 1.77 -3.53
CA LEU A 235 -23.30 2.21 -2.48
C LEU A 235 -22.15 3.00 -3.09
N LEU A 236 -21.87 4.19 -2.54
CA LEU A 236 -20.66 4.94 -2.86
C LEU A 236 -19.45 4.23 -2.20
N MET A 237 -18.46 3.87 -3.01
CA MET A 237 -17.26 3.14 -2.61
C MET A 237 -16.01 3.84 -3.14
N GLN A 238 -14.90 3.67 -2.44
CA GLN A 238 -13.59 4.18 -2.85
C GLN A 238 -12.89 3.13 -3.72
N ALA A 239 -12.50 3.48 -4.95
CA ALA A 239 -11.77 2.59 -5.85
C ALA A 239 -10.25 2.77 -5.70
N TYR A 240 -9.61 1.88 -4.94
CA TYR A 240 -8.18 1.95 -4.67
C TYR A 240 -7.36 1.05 -5.59
N ASP A 241 -6.29 1.62 -6.13
CA ASP A 241 -5.23 0.94 -6.88
C ASP A 241 -3.94 1.08 -6.07
N ASP A 242 -3.61 0.02 -5.33
CA ASP A 242 -2.53 -0.01 -4.34
C ASP A 242 -2.60 1.19 -3.36
N TYR A 243 -1.75 2.22 -3.51
CA TYR A 243 -1.76 3.45 -2.69
C TYR A 243 -2.75 4.54 -3.12
N PHE A 244 -3.22 4.49 -4.37
CA PHE A 244 -3.86 5.60 -5.09
C PHE A 244 -5.39 5.45 -5.11
N LEU A 245 -6.12 6.53 -4.86
CA LEU A 245 -7.56 6.57 -5.12
C LEU A 245 -7.80 6.93 -6.58
N GLN A 246 -8.16 5.93 -7.38
CA GLN A 246 -8.57 6.15 -8.77
C GLN A 246 -9.83 7.01 -8.84
N ASP A 247 -10.91 6.58 -8.19
CA ASP A 247 -12.19 7.31 -8.23
C ASP A 247 -13.13 6.96 -7.05
N LEU A 248 -14.22 7.73 -6.94
CA LEU A 248 -15.36 7.41 -6.07
C LEU A 248 -16.51 6.90 -6.94
N VAL A 249 -16.85 5.62 -6.80
CA VAL A 249 -17.76 4.92 -7.73
C VAL A 249 -19.00 4.42 -7.00
N THR A 250 -20.11 4.23 -7.72
CA THR A 250 -21.31 3.63 -7.14
C THR A 250 -21.43 2.16 -7.55
N ALA A 251 -21.29 1.24 -6.60
CA ALA A 251 -21.48 -0.19 -6.83
C ALA A 251 -22.90 -0.62 -6.48
N ARG A 252 -23.51 -1.48 -7.32
CA ARG A 252 -24.88 -2.03 -7.16
C ARG A 252 -24.84 -3.54 -7.32
N VAL A 253 -25.77 -4.28 -6.72
CA VAL A 253 -25.95 -5.71 -7.09
C VAL A 253 -26.28 -5.81 -8.58
N ASN A 254 -25.54 -6.63 -9.33
CA ASN A 254 -25.78 -6.83 -10.75
C ASN A 254 -27.05 -7.70 -10.94
N PRO A 255 -28.09 -7.25 -11.65
CA PRO A 255 -29.27 -8.08 -11.93
C PRO A 255 -28.95 -9.23 -12.93
N GLN A 256 -27.84 -9.14 -13.66
CA GLN A 256 -27.35 -10.16 -14.59
C GLN A 256 -26.28 -11.03 -13.93
N GLN A 257 -26.68 -11.76 -12.88
CA GLN A 257 -25.85 -12.78 -12.25
C GLN A 257 -25.46 -13.89 -13.25
N SER A 258 -24.29 -14.50 -13.05
CA SER A 258 -23.81 -15.55 -13.94
C SER A 258 -24.67 -16.82 -13.81
N PRO A 259 -25.06 -17.49 -14.91
CA PRO A 259 -25.76 -18.77 -14.86
C PRO A 259 -24.82 -19.96 -14.60
N VAL A 260 -23.50 -19.71 -14.49
CA VAL A 260 -22.46 -20.74 -14.26
C VAL A 260 -21.74 -20.46 -12.94
N CYS A 261 -21.26 -19.24 -12.72
CA CYS A 261 -20.57 -18.86 -11.50
C CYS A 261 -21.61 -18.49 -10.42
N ALA A 262 -21.55 -19.15 -9.26
CA ALA A 262 -22.39 -18.77 -8.12
C ALA A 262 -21.97 -17.44 -7.45
N GLN A 263 -20.73 -16.99 -7.69
CA GLN A 263 -20.17 -15.77 -7.13
C GLN A 263 -21.05 -14.55 -7.46
N PRO A 264 -21.57 -13.82 -6.45
CA PRO A 264 -22.37 -12.64 -6.70
C PRO A 264 -21.59 -11.52 -7.38
N LEU A 265 -22.18 -10.94 -8.41
CA LEU A 265 -21.63 -9.82 -9.18
C LEU A 265 -22.24 -8.49 -8.77
N ALA A 266 -21.41 -7.44 -8.80
CA ALA A 266 -21.79 -6.04 -8.78
C ALA A 266 -21.75 -5.43 -10.20
N ALA A 267 -22.57 -4.42 -10.42
CA ALA A 267 -22.44 -3.45 -11.50
C ALA A 267 -21.85 -2.17 -10.92
N ILE A 268 -20.87 -1.58 -11.59
CA ILE A 268 -20.11 -0.43 -11.08
C ILE A 268 -20.37 0.75 -12.01
N ASP A 269 -20.92 1.83 -11.47
CA ASP A 269 -21.16 3.09 -12.19
C ASP A 269 -19.86 3.93 -12.18
N GLY A 270 -19.21 4.08 -13.35
CA GLY A 270 -17.98 4.88 -13.51
C GLY A 270 -17.48 4.95 -14.96
N GLU A 271 -16.67 5.98 -15.27
CA GLU A 271 -15.94 6.18 -16.54
C GLU A 271 -14.51 6.64 -16.19
N PRO A 272 -13.71 5.75 -15.57
CA PRO A 272 -12.77 4.97 -16.38
C PRO A 272 -12.85 3.45 -16.16
N GLU A 273 -12.12 2.68 -16.96
CA GLU A 273 -11.80 1.28 -16.63
C GLU A 273 -10.94 1.26 -15.36
N LEU A 274 -11.51 0.76 -14.25
CA LEU A 274 -10.86 0.76 -12.93
C LEU A 274 -9.71 -0.28 -12.81
N GLY A 275 -9.42 -1.03 -13.87
CA GLY A 275 -8.35 -2.01 -13.92
C GLY A 275 -8.43 -3.03 -12.79
N GLU A 276 -7.42 -3.01 -11.92
CA GLU A 276 -7.27 -3.92 -10.77
C GLU A 276 -7.66 -3.26 -9.44
N ALA A 277 -8.51 -2.24 -9.47
CA ALA A 277 -8.92 -1.56 -8.24
C ALA A 277 -9.74 -2.47 -7.32
N LEU A 278 -9.52 -2.34 -6.01
CA LEU A 278 -10.41 -2.88 -4.99
C LEU A 278 -11.37 -1.78 -4.55
N LEU A 279 -12.67 -2.05 -4.59
CA LEU A 279 -13.68 -1.14 -4.06
C LEU A 279 -13.83 -1.41 -2.57
N ILE A 280 -13.51 -0.41 -1.77
CA ILE A 280 -13.64 -0.41 -0.31
C ILE A 280 -14.82 0.51 0.05
N SER A 281 -15.62 0.12 1.05
CA SER A 281 -16.70 0.95 1.59
C SER A 281 -16.41 1.49 3.00
N GLY A 282 -15.39 0.94 3.67
CA GLY A 282 -14.98 1.29 5.02
C GLY A 282 -14.65 2.78 5.19
N ARG A 283 -14.84 3.27 6.42
CA ARG A 283 -14.57 4.67 6.81
C ARG A 283 -13.32 4.86 7.68
N TRP A 284 -12.69 3.75 8.08
CA TRP A 284 -11.46 3.75 8.88
C TRP A 284 -10.25 4.03 7.99
N ASN A 285 -9.08 4.05 8.61
CA ASN A 285 -7.82 4.07 7.89
C ASN A 285 -7.54 2.68 7.33
N SER A 286 -7.77 2.45 6.04
CA SER A 286 -7.50 1.13 5.44
C SER A 286 -6.03 0.93 5.06
N MET A 287 -5.16 1.91 5.33
CA MET A 287 -3.72 1.78 5.04
C MET A 287 -2.87 2.56 6.08
N PRO A 288 -2.95 2.20 7.37
CA PRO A 288 -2.24 2.88 8.46
C PRO A 288 -0.73 2.78 8.37
N ARG A 289 -0.21 1.80 7.63
CA ARG A 289 1.20 1.56 7.39
C ARG A 289 1.38 1.32 5.89
N LEU A 290 2.47 1.82 5.32
CA LEU A 290 2.74 1.76 3.88
C LEU A 290 3.57 0.50 3.59
N PRO A 291 3.15 -0.41 2.69
CA PRO A 291 4.05 -1.43 2.18
C PRO A 291 5.23 -0.82 1.42
N PHE A 292 6.32 -1.58 1.32
CA PHE A 292 7.51 -1.24 0.55
C PHE A 292 7.75 -2.32 -0.51
N TYR A 293 7.41 -1.99 -1.75
CA TYR A 293 7.58 -2.84 -2.93
C TYR A 293 8.95 -2.70 -3.58
N GLY A 294 9.26 -3.60 -4.52
CA GLY A 294 10.50 -3.55 -5.31
C GLY A 294 11.74 -3.96 -4.51
N VAL A 295 11.55 -4.68 -3.41
CA VAL A 295 12.63 -5.25 -2.60
C VAL A 295 13.44 -6.21 -3.47
N ASN A 296 14.77 -6.14 -3.38
CA ASN A 296 15.66 -7.02 -4.12
C ASN A 296 15.38 -8.50 -3.75
N PRO A 297 15.02 -9.38 -4.71
CA PRO A 297 14.66 -10.77 -4.42
C PRO A 297 15.86 -11.68 -4.11
N GLU A 298 17.09 -11.30 -4.48
CA GLU A 298 18.32 -12.13 -4.32
C GLU A 298 18.50 -12.76 -2.93
N PRO A 299 18.28 -12.06 -1.78
CA PRO A 299 18.41 -12.67 -0.45
C PRO A 299 17.40 -13.80 -0.19
N TYR A 300 16.25 -13.78 -0.86
CA TYR A 300 15.13 -14.70 -0.65
C TYR A 300 15.20 -15.94 -1.53
N VAL A 301 16.00 -15.94 -2.61
CA VAL A 301 16.19 -17.10 -3.51
C VAL A 301 16.60 -18.37 -2.75
N SER A 302 17.49 -18.23 -1.77
CA SER A 302 17.94 -19.37 -0.94
C SER A 302 16.87 -19.88 0.03
N ILE A 303 15.96 -19.00 0.47
CA ILE A 303 14.85 -19.34 1.37
C ILE A 303 13.79 -20.10 0.56
N VAL A 304 13.37 -19.55 -0.58
CA VAL A 304 12.42 -20.21 -1.51
C VAL A 304 12.97 -21.57 -1.96
N ARG A 305 14.25 -21.66 -2.36
CA ARG A 305 14.86 -22.97 -2.72
C ARG A 305 14.79 -23.98 -1.56
N ALA A 306 14.95 -23.55 -0.32
CA ALA A 306 14.86 -24.44 0.84
C ALA A 306 13.44 -24.98 1.04
N GLU A 307 12.40 -24.16 0.91
CA GLU A 307 11.00 -24.58 0.97
C GLU A 307 10.67 -25.59 -0.15
N LEU A 308 11.07 -25.31 -1.38
CA LEU A 308 10.81 -26.20 -2.52
C LEU A 308 11.51 -27.57 -2.39
N LEU A 309 12.77 -27.57 -1.96
CA LEU A 309 13.49 -28.83 -1.69
C LEU A 309 12.89 -29.59 -0.49
N ALA A 310 12.35 -28.89 0.52
CA ALA A 310 11.65 -29.51 1.65
C ALA A 310 10.28 -30.09 1.24
N ALA A 311 9.60 -29.47 0.27
CA ALA A 311 8.39 -29.99 -0.36
C ALA A 311 8.63 -31.21 -1.28
N GLY A 312 9.89 -31.50 -1.61
CA GLY A 312 10.29 -32.69 -2.38
C GLY A 312 10.54 -32.45 -3.87
N LEU A 313 10.61 -31.18 -4.32
CA LEU A 313 11.11 -30.85 -5.65
C LEU A 313 12.60 -31.20 -5.76
N VAL A 314 13.08 -31.57 -6.97
CA VAL A 314 14.40 -32.15 -7.18
C VAL A 314 15.45 -31.12 -7.61
N ASP A 315 15.19 -30.33 -8.66
CA ASP A 315 16.01 -29.19 -9.07
C ASP A 315 15.16 -27.97 -9.48
N PRO A 316 14.41 -27.37 -8.53
CA PRO A 316 13.49 -26.29 -8.81
C PRO A 316 14.19 -25.03 -9.36
N VAL A 317 13.68 -24.52 -10.48
CA VAL A 317 14.07 -23.22 -11.04
C VAL A 317 13.36 -22.13 -10.25
N VAL A 318 14.06 -21.58 -9.26
CA VAL A 318 13.50 -20.52 -8.40
C VAL A 318 13.29 -19.24 -9.21
N ASN A 319 12.03 -18.90 -9.42
CA ASN A 319 11.54 -17.63 -9.92
C ASN A 319 10.78 -16.92 -8.79
N ILE A 320 11.21 -15.69 -8.45
CA ILE A 320 10.55 -14.81 -7.48
C ILE A 320 10.06 -13.61 -8.27
N GLU A 321 8.75 -13.37 -8.27
CA GLU A 321 8.12 -12.27 -9.00
C GLU A 321 8.13 -10.98 -8.19
N SER A 322 7.82 -11.07 -6.90
CA SER A 322 7.82 -9.92 -6.00
C SER A 322 8.25 -10.28 -4.59
N VAL A 323 8.81 -9.27 -3.93
CA VAL A 323 9.05 -9.25 -2.50
C VAL A 323 8.57 -7.90 -1.98
N THR A 324 7.77 -7.94 -0.92
CA THR A 324 7.19 -6.78 -0.25
C THR A 324 7.55 -6.82 1.22
N LEU A 325 7.97 -5.69 1.78
CA LEU A 325 8.13 -5.50 3.23
C LEU A 325 6.97 -4.65 3.75
N VAL A 326 6.38 -5.01 4.88
CA VAL A 326 5.29 -4.26 5.50
C VAL A 326 5.07 -4.71 6.94
N ASP A 327 5.03 -3.77 7.88
CA ASP A 327 4.53 -3.99 9.24
C ASP A 327 3.01 -4.27 9.18
N LEU A 328 2.61 -5.54 9.23
CA LEU A 328 1.20 -5.94 9.11
C LEU A 328 0.44 -5.69 10.41
N GLU A 329 1.07 -5.92 11.56
CA GLU A 329 0.40 -5.94 12.88
C GLU A 329 0.49 -4.61 13.65
N GLY A 330 1.37 -3.70 13.24
CA GLY A 330 1.61 -2.42 13.89
C GLY A 330 2.61 -2.46 15.05
N ASP A 331 3.49 -3.46 15.10
CA ASP A 331 4.49 -3.61 16.16
C ASP A 331 5.83 -2.91 15.85
N GLY A 332 5.99 -2.40 14.63
CA GLY A 332 7.19 -1.73 14.13
C GLY A 332 8.24 -2.66 13.50
N ILE A 333 7.90 -3.92 13.25
CA ILE A 333 8.71 -4.90 12.53
C ILE A 333 8.04 -5.19 11.17
N ASP A 334 8.81 -5.12 10.07
CA ASP A 334 8.27 -5.49 8.76
C ASP A 334 8.18 -7.03 8.61
N GLU A 335 6.98 -7.52 8.29
CA GLU A 335 6.80 -8.81 7.65
C GLU A 335 7.30 -8.79 6.22
N THR A 336 7.67 -9.97 5.69
CA THR A 336 7.98 -10.13 4.26
C THR A 336 6.93 -10.99 3.57
N ILE A 337 6.33 -10.49 2.49
CA ILE A 337 5.54 -11.29 1.56
C ILE A 337 6.41 -11.59 0.34
N VAL A 338 6.56 -12.88 0.01
CA VAL A 338 7.33 -13.36 -1.16
C VAL A 338 6.38 -14.10 -2.09
N VAL A 339 6.26 -13.63 -3.34
CA VAL A 339 5.52 -14.32 -4.40
C VAL A 339 6.54 -15.00 -5.31
N ALA A 340 6.51 -16.33 -5.35
CA ALA A 340 7.42 -17.15 -6.14
C ALA A 340 6.66 -18.27 -6.83
N GLN A 341 6.79 -18.39 -8.15
CA GLN A 341 6.05 -19.39 -8.92
C GLN A 341 6.75 -19.72 -10.25
N HIS A 342 6.61 -20.98 -10.65
CA HIS A 342 7.11 -21.54 -11.91
C HIS A 342 6.01 -22.44 -12.47
N VAL A 343 5.04 -21.82 -13.16
CA VAL A 343 3.91 -22.44 -13.85
C VAL A 343 3.56 -21.61 -15.09
N ASP A 344 2.91 -22.22 -16.09
CA ASP A 344 2.30 -21.51 -17.23
C ASP A 344 0.78 -21.68 -17.21
N VAL A 345 0.07 -20.72 -16.62
CA VAL A 345 -1.40 -20.76 -16.48
C VAL A 345 -2.17 -20.56 -17.78
N SER A 346 -1.49 -20.30 -18.91
CA SER A 346 -2.13 -20.32 -20.23
C SER A 346 -2.47 -21.75 -20.69
N ASN A 347 -2.00 -22.76 -19.97
CA ASN A 347 -2.18 -24.18 -20.23
C ASN A 347 -2.68 -24.90 -18.95
N PRO A 348 -3.59 -25.89 -19.05
CA PRO A 348 -3.93 -26.75 -17.91
C PRO A 348 -2.78 -27.66 -17.43
N ALA A 349 -1.69 -27.81 -18.19
CA ALA A 349 -0.57 -28.68 -17.84
C ALA A 349 0.40 -28.06 -16.82
N VAL A 350 1.08 -28.91 -16.05
CA VAL A 350 2.27 -28.58 -15.24
C VAL A 350 3.42 -29.50 -15.61
N ALA A 351 4.65 -29.02 -15.48
CA ALA A 351 5.87 -29.80 -15.61
C ALA A 351 6.26 -30.48 -14.27
N GLU A 352 7.35 -31.26 -14.31
CA GLU A 352 8.05 -31.73 -13.11
C GLU A 352 8.87 -30.57 -12.52
N ASP A 353 8.83 -30.41 -11.19
CA ASP A 353 9.42 -29.30 -10.43
C ASP A 353 8.79 -27.91 -10.69
N ASP A 354 7.59 -27.86 -11.29
CA ASP A 354 6.74 -26.65 -11.27
C ASP A 354 6.17 -26.40 -9.86
N TYR A 355 5.88 -25.14 -9.53
CA TYR A 355 5.36 -24.76 -8.21
C TYR A 355 4.65 -23.41 -8.18
N VAL A 356 3.86 -23.20 -7.13
CA VAL A 356 3.24 -21.94 -6.74
C VAL A 356 3.44 -21.75 -5.23
N LEU A 357 4.15 -20.70 -4.83
CA LEU A 357 4.46 -20.41 -3.43
C LEU A 357 4.26 -18.92 -3.14
N VAL A 358 3.22 -18.61 -2.37
CA VAL A 358 3.09 -17.29 -1.73
C VAL A 358 3.38 -17.46 -0.25
N LEU A 359 4.45 -16.82 0.21
CA LEU A 359 5.00 -17.01 1.54
C LEU A 359 4.96 -15.71 2.34
N LEU A 360 4.24 -15.73 3.46
CA LEU A 360 4.35 -14.73 4.51
C LEU A 360 5.46 -15.15 5.47
N ARG A 361 6.45 -14.28 5.69
CA ARG A 361 7.59 -14.54 6.57
C ARG A 361 7.64 -13.49 7.67
N LYS A 362 7.48 -13.94 8.92
CA LYS A 362 7.32 -13.08 10.10
C LYS A 362 8.13 -13.57 11.30
N ILE A 363 8.20 -12.78 12.37
CA ILE A 363 8.83 -13.20 13.63
C ILE A 363 7.74 -13.72 14.58
N VAL A 364 7.81 -15.00 14.93
CA VAL A 364 6.94 -15.66 15.93
C VAL A 364 7.78 -16.08 17.11
N ASN A 365 7.45 -15.60 18.31
CA ASN A 365 8.15 -15.93 19.56
C ASN A 365 9.69 -15.77 19.49
N GLY A 366 10.18 -14.80 18.71
CA GLY A 366 11.60 -14.51 18.51
C GLY A 366 12.33 -15.40 17.49
N ALA A 367 11.62 -16.31 16.82
CA ALA A 367 12.11 -17.09 15.68
C ALA A 367 11.48 -16.59 14.38
N VAL A 368 12.22 -16.63 13.26
CA VAL A 368 11.60 -16.34 11.96
C VAL A 368 10.86 -17.57 11.48
N VAL A 369 9.58 -17.40 11.12
CA VAL A 369 8.68 -18.44 10.64
C VAL A 369 8.22 -18.10 9.23
N ASN A 370 8.16 -19.13 8.39
CA ASN A 370 7.65 -19.09 7.03
C ASN A 370 6.24 -19.70 7.05
N LEU A 371 5.22 -18.88 6.79
CA LEU A 371 3.80 -19.23 6.73
C LEU A 371 3.36 -19.22 5.25
N PRO A 372 3.07 -20.38 4.63
CA PRO A 372 2.53 -20.40 3.27
C PRO A 372 1.07 -19.89 3.26
N LEU A 373 0.81 -18.88 2.43
CA LEU A 373 -0.55 -18.47 2.04
C LEU A 373 -1.05 -19.37 0.89
N HIS A 374 -0.16 -19.68 -0.05
CA HIS A 374 -0.32 -20.70 -1.11
C HIS A 374 0.93 -21.54 -1.23
N ALA A 375 0.77 -22.84 -1.49
CA ALA A 375 1.86 -23.81 -1.56
C ALA A 375 1.46 -25.05 -2.40
N ASP A 376 1.40 -24.87 -3.72
CA ASP A 376 1.18 -25.97 -4.68
C ASP A 376 2.52 -26.43 -5.27
N PHE A 377 2.76 -27.74 -5.25
CA PHE A 377 4.06 -28.34 -5.61
C PHE A 377 3.87 -29.52 -6.56
N TYR A 378 4.45 -29.45 -7.76
CA TYR A 378 4.24 -30.41 -8.83
C TYR A 378 5.49 -31.28 -9.06
N ALA A 379 5.70 -32.26 -8.17
CA ALA A 379 6.82 -33.22 -8.24
C ALA A 379 6.76 -34.21 -9.44
N SER A 380 5.81 -34.05 -10.36
CA SER A 380 5.71 -34.81 -11.62
C SER A 380 4.79 -34.11 -12.60
N ALA A 381 5.15 -34.07 -13.88
CA ALA A 381 4.35 -33.47 -14.93
C ALA A 381 2.94 -34.11 -15.06
N ASN A 382 1.93 -33.28 -15.31
CA ASN A 382 0.53 -33.72 -15.53
C ASN A 382 -0.22 -32.72 -16.44
N ASP A 383 -0.80 -33.22 -17.53
CA ASP A 383 -1.45 -32.45 -18.60
C ASP A 383 -2.75 -31.74 -18.17
N LEU A 384 -3.40 -32.18 -17.07
CA LEU A 384 -4.73 -31.71 -16.65
C LEU A 384 -4.74 -31.38 -15.15
N THR A 385 -4.00 -30.34 -14.78
CA THR A 385 -3.85 -29.85 -13.39
C THR A 385 -4.57 -28.52 -13.16
N TYR A 386 -4.63 -27.65 -14.17
CA TYR A 386 -5.22 -26.31 -14.11
C TYR A 386 -4.61 -25.44 -12.98
N PRO A 387 -3.28 -25.22 -12.99
CA PRO A 387 -2.59 -24.44 -11.97
C PRO A 387 -3.13 -23.00 -11.91
N SER A 388 -3.03 -22.38 -10.73
CA SER A 388 -3.26 -20.95 -10.54
C SER A 388 -1.92 -20.26 -10.28
N GLN A 389 -1.74 -19.05 -10.78
CA GLN A 389 -0.64 -18.15 -10.42
C GLN A 389 -1.21 -17.01 -9.60
N TYR A 390 -0.42 -16.46 -8.69
CA TYR A 390 -0.85 -15.40 -7.79
C TYR A 390 0.00 -14.13 -7.95
N ALA A 391 -0.64 -12.98 -7.77
CA ALA A 391 0.03 -11.69 -7.63
C ALA A 391 -0.46 -11.01 -6.36
N LEU A 392 0.45 -10.39 -5.60
CA LEU A 392 0.08 -9.46 -4.54
C LEU A 392 -0.51 -8.21 -5.18
N GLN A 393 -1.78 -7.94 -4.93
CA GLN A 393 -2.51 -6.80 -5.50
C GLN A 393 -2.41 -5.56 -4.60
N MET A 394 -2.56 -5.74 -3.29
CA MET A 394 -2.37 -4.69 -2.28
C MET A 394 -2.31 -5.29 -0.86
N VAL A 395 -1.92 -4.47 0.10
CA VAL A 395 -1.95 -4.78 1.54
C VAL A 395 -2.66 -3.65 2.28
N ARG A 396 -3.80 -3.95 2.95
CA ARG A 396 -4.72 -2.95 3.51
C ARG A 396 -5.50 -3.50 4.71
N ASP A 397 -5.79 -2.68 5.70
CA ASP A 397 -6.76 -2.97 6.77
C ASP A 397 -8.18 -2.94 6.17
N LEU A 398 -8.71 -4.12 5.85
CA LEU A 398 -9.98 -4.28 5.13
C LEU A 398 -11.16 -4.64 6.06
N ASN A 399 -10.92 -4.99 7.32
CA ASN A 399 -11.97 -5.22 8.32
C ASN A 399 -12.14 -4.10 9.37
N GLY A 400 -11.15 -3.22 9.53
CA GLY A 400 -11.14 -2.11 10.48
C GLY A 400 -10.53 -2.43 11.85
N ASP A 401 -9.80 -3.53 12.01
CA ASP A 401 -9.20 -3.93 13.29
C ASP A 401 -7.80 -3.32 13.56
N GLY A 402 -7.18 -2.71 12.55
CA GLY A 402 -5.86 -2.07 12.62
C GLY A 402 -4.68 -2.98 12.26
N VAL A 403 -4.91 -4.24 11.92
CA VAL A 403 -3.98 -5.15 11.24
C VAL A 403 -4.22 -5.03 9.72
N LEU A 404 -3.18 -5.22 8.91
CA LEU A 404 -3.32 -5.20 7.45
C LEU A 404 -3.61 -6.60 6.90
N ASP A 405 -4.61 -6.69 6.04
CA ASP A 405 -4.93 -7.87 5.23
C ASP A 405 -4.12 -7.88 3.92
N ILE A 406 -3.84 -9.09 3.45
CA ILE A 406 -3.08 -9.38 2.23
C ILE A 406 -4.07 -9.74 1.12
N VAL A 407 -4.13 -8.92 0.06
CA VAL A 407 -5.00 -9.15 -1.10
C VAL A 407 -4.20 -9.82 -2.20
N LEU A 408 -4.49 -11.09 -2.46
CA LEU A 408 -3.92 -11.84 -3.57
C LEU A 408 -4.94 -11.95 -4.70
N ARG A 409 -4.51 -11.63 -5.92
CA ARG A 409 -5.22 -12.02 -7.13
C ARG A 409 -4.69 -13.35 -7.62
N GLY A 410 -5.59 -14.30 -7.89
CA GLY A 410 -5.28 -15.52 -8.62
C GLY A 410 -5.71 -15.43 -10.09
N GLU A 411 -4.90 -15.99 -10.97
CA GLU A 411 -5.22 -16.22 -12.38
C GLU A 411 -4.97 -17.69 -12.72
N ARG A 412 -5.88 -18.29 -13.49
CA ARG A 412 -5.76 -19.67 -13.96
C ARG A 412 -6.35 -19.83 -15.35
N TYR A 413 -6.15 -20.98 -15.98
CA TYR A 413 -6.79 -21.29 -17.26
C TYR A 413 -8.33 -21.10 -17.15
N GLU A 414 -8.86 -20.17 -17.94
CA GLU A 414 -10.28 -19.76 -17.97
C GLU A 414 -10.86 -19.27 -16.61
N GLY A 415 -10.03 -18.78 -15.68
CA GLY A 415 -10.50 -18.31 -14.37
C GLY A 415 -9.69 -17.19 -13.74
N ARG A 416 -10.35 -16.42 -12.86
CA ARG A 416 -9.75 -15.42 -11.97
C ARG A 416 -10.29 -15.62 -10.56
N SER A 417 -9.51 -15.23 -9.55
CA SER A 417 -9.94 -15.16 -8.16
C SER A 417 -9.37 -13.93 -7.46
N LEU A 418 -10.08 -13.46 -6.44
CA LEU A 418 -9.56 -12.53 -5.44
C LEU A 418 -9.62 -13.23 -4.08
N GLU A 419 -8.52 -13.19 -3.33
CA GLU A 419 -8.37 -13.82 -2.02
C GLU A 419 -7.84 -12.79 -1.03
N ILE A 420 -8.48 -12.70 0.14
CA ILE A 420 -8.09 -11.82 1.25
C ILE A 420 -7.61 -12.72 2.38
N PHE A 421 -6.36 -12.56 2.78
CA PHE A 421 -5.77 -13.25 3.93
C PHE A 421 -5.57 -12.28 5.10
N SER A 422 -6.08 -12.64 6.27
CA SER A 422 -5.85 -11.90 7.52
C SER A 422 -4.74 -12.54 8.34
N VAL A 423 -4.13 -11.75 9.23
CA VAL A 423 -3.14 -12.20 10.22
C VAL A 423 -3.77 -12.16 11.61
N ASP A 424 -3.65 -13.24 12.38
CA ASP A 424 -4.08 -13.34 13.78
C ASP A 424 -2.92 -13.90 14.61
N GLY A 425 -2.11 -12.97 15.15
CA GLY A 425 -0.91 -13.26 15.92
C GLY A 425 0.05 -14.19 15.18
N ASP A 426 0.32 -15.36 15.75
CA ASP A 426 1.28 -16.31 15.18
C ASP A 426 0.83 -16.96 13.84
N ASN A 427 -0.39 -16.68 13.34
CA ASN A 427 -0.98 -17.35 12.18
C ASN A 427 -1.52 -16.38 11.11
N SER A 428 -1.82 -16.92 9.93
CA SER A 428 -2.59 -16.27 8.87
C SER A 428 -3.68 -17.21 8.36
N TYR A 429 -4.81 -16.67 7.90
CA TYR A 429 -5.91 -17.47 7.35
C TYR A 429 -6.59 -16.78 6.16
N LEU A 430 -7.16 -17.57 5.25
CA LEU A 430 -8.01 -17.07 4.16
C LEU A 430 -9.34 -16.58 4.76
N ALA A 431 -9.53 -15.26 4.77
CA ALA A 431 -10.70 -14.59 5.33
C ALA A 431 -11.87 -14.56 4.35
N LEU A 432 -11.61 -14.15 3.11
CA LEU A 432 -12.59 -14.12 2.02
C LEU A 432 -11.96 -14.60 0.72
N ARG A 433 -12.79 -15.23 -0.14
CA ARG A 433 -12.43 -15.61 -1.51
C ARG A 433 -13.62 -15.37 -2.42
N ALA A 434 -13.34 -14.76 -3.57
CA ALA A 434 -14.24 -14.73 -4.70
C ALA A 434 -13.59 -15.42 -5.90
N ASP A 435 -14.26 -16.41 -6.47
CA ASP A 435 -13.82 -17.05 -7.70
C ASP A 435 -14.99 -17.62 -8.51
N CYS A 436 -14.73 -17.90 -9.80
CA CYS A 436 -15.60 -18.79 -10.56
C CYS A 436 -14.99 -20.19 -10.60
N GLN A 437 -15.49 -21.06 -9.74
CA GLN A 437 -15.32 -22.52 -9.85
C GLN A 437 -16.41 -23.06 -10.80
N PRO A 438 -16.05 -23.89 -11.81
CA PRO A 438 -17.01 -24.51 -12.73
C PRO A 438 -17.79 -25.68 -12.12
#